data_AF-V5EWL0-F1
#
_entry.id   AF-V5EWL0-F1
#
_cell.length_a   1.000
_cell.length_b   1.000
_cell.length_c   1.000
_cell.angle_alpha   90.00
_cell.angle_beta   90.00
_cell.angle_gamma   90.00
#
_symmetry.space_group_name_H-M   'P 1'
#
loop_
_entity.id
_entity.type
_entity.pdbx_description
1 polymer ?
#
loop_
_entity_poly.entity_id
_entity_poly.type
_entity_poly.pdbx_seq_one_letter_code
_entity_poly.pdbx_strand_id
1 'polypeptide(L)'
;MTIAHAIDLILSLKQDNAVKSIYIKDWHLIKQLHSEVEPYTVPDIFADDWMNNIYGEKDDFRFVYAGTRGSSTLLHRDVYTSYSWSTNVVGCKTWYLFPPRAIACLRRFTRVETSELIPSLEALHTLVKDKNRKEFPQLELALGSMQTITQAQGETIFVPSNWYHQVHNDTDCASINRNWCNSVNLPSMYRAIVVELDHAEEALCDVRDMLQQSSRKGKEEWKKEFYGLVQDVAVKDAGWAWKGFWEMVLHNLKHPATAQALRPDGAANVSCNKDQ
;
A
#
# COMPACT_ATOMS: atom_id res chain seq x y z
N MET A 1 2.43 20.12 6.61
CA MET A 1 1.95 21.09 5.60
C MET A 1 0.42 21.13 5.68
N THR A 2 -0.20 22.32 5.71
CA THR A 2 -1.67 22.45 5.69
C THR A 2 -2.19 22.35 4.26
N ILE A 3 -3.50 22.14 4.09
CA ILE A 3 -4.19 22.15 2.78
C ILE A 3 -3.94 23.45 2.04
N ALA A 4 -4.05 24.57 2.76
CA ALA A 4 -3.82 25.89 2.20
C ALA A 4 -2.38 26.01 1.67
N HIS A 5 -1.38 25.63 2.46
CA HIS A 5 0.02 25.68 2.01
C HIS A 5 0.29 24.75 0.82
N ALA A 6 -0.35 23.59 0.79
CA ALA A 6 -0.28 22.65 -0.33
C ALA A 6 -0.86 23.25 -1.63
N ILE A 7 -2.03 23.89 -1.52
CA ILE A 7 -2.67 24.57 -2.65
C ILE A 7 -1.85 25.77 -3.09
N ASP A 8 -1.39 26.61 -2.17
CA ASP A 8 -0.56 27.78 -2.46
C ASP A 8 0.74 27.37 -3.16
N LEU A 9 1.37 26.28 -2.73
CA LEU A 9 2.54 25.69 -3.38
C LEU A 9 2.22 25.23 -4.81
N ILE A 10 1.10 24.53 -5.01
CA ILE A 10 0.66 24.10 -6.35
C ILE A 10 0.38 25.31 -7.25
N LEU A 11 -0.30 26.34 -6.74
CA LEU A 11 -0.69 27.52 -7.51
C LEU A 11 0.50 28.42 -7.86
N SER A 12 1.42 28.64 -6.91
CA SER A 12 2.62 29.44 -7.14
C SER A 12 3.54 28.81 -8.19
N LEU A 13 3.78 27.50 -8.10
CA LEU A 13 4.67 26.81 -9.04
C LEU A 13 4.03 26.60 -10.42
N LYS A 14 2.70 26.60 -10.54
CA LYS A 14 2.04 26.65 -11.85
C LYS A 14 2.35 27.93 -12.65
N GLN A 15 2.76 29.01 -11.98
CA GLN A 15 3.20 30.24 -12.63
C GLN A 15 4.65 30.13 -13.13
N ASP A 16 5.41 29.17 -12.61
CA ASP A 16 6.79 28.90 -12.99
C ASP A 16 6.87 27.71 -13.96
N ASN A 17 7.12 28.01 -15.24
CA ASN A 17 7.22 27.00 -16.30
C ASN A 17 8.39 26.01 -16.13
N ALA A 18 9.26 26.16 -15.11
CA ALA A 18 10.34 25.22 -14.83
C ALA A 18 9.87 23.93 -14.16
N VAL A 19 8.76 23.94 -13.42
CA VAL A 19 8.26 22.75 -12.69
C VAL A 19 7.32 21.93 -13.57
N LYS A 20 7.72 20.70 -13.87
CA LYS A 20 6.95 19.80 -14.75
C LYS A 20 5.64 19.28 -14.12
N SER A 21 5.68 18.92 -12.83
CA SER A 21 4.48 18.52 -12.07
C SER A 21 4.73 18.51 -10.57
N ILE A 22 3.68 18.64 -9.77
CA ILE A 22 3.70 18.55 -8.31
C ILE A 22 2.75 17.44 -7.90
N TYR A 23 3.17 16.65 -6.90
CA TYR A 23 2.32 15.60 -6.37
C TYR A 23 2.44 15.48 -4.86
N ILE A 24 1.33 15.74 -4.19
CA ILE A 24 1.15 15.52 -2.76
C ILE A 24 0.57 14.13 -2.61
N LYS A 25 1.38 13.25 -2.02
CA LYS A 25 1.00 11.88 -1.69
C LYS A 25 0.92 11.71 -0.18
N ASP A 26 0.21 10.68 0.21
CA ASP A 26 0.09 10.17 1.58
C ASP A 26 -0.34 11.25 2.58
N TRP A 27 -1.21 12.14 2.12
CA TRP A 27 -1.73 13.19 2.99
C TRP A 27 -2.87 12.63 3.85
N HIS A 28 -2.56 12.48 5.15
CA HIS A 28 -3.48 12.04 6.19
C HIS A 28 -4.48 13.14 6.60
N LEU A 29 -5.44 13.45 5.71
CA LEU A 29 -6.44 14.50 5.92
C LEU A 29 -7.20 14.31 7.25
N ILE A 30 -7.60 13.08 7.57
CA ILE A 30 -8.47 12.84 8.74
C ILE A 30 -7.74 13.15 10.05
N LYS A 31 -6.46 12.76 10.16
CA LYS A 31 -5.61 13.14 11.30
C LYS A 31 -5.46 14.66 11.46
N GLN A 32 -5.53 15.43 10.36
CA GLN A 32 -5.38 16.89 10.41
C GLN A 32 -6.67 17.64 10.72
N LEU A 33 -7.84 17.09 10.35
CA LEU A 33 -9.10 17.80 10.52
C LEU A 33 -9.54 17.92 11.98
N HIS A 34 -9.05 17.06 12.88
CA HIS A 34 -9.42 17.02 14.31
C HIS A 34 -10.94 17.20 14.54
N SER A 35 -11.75 16.64 13.64
CA SER A 35 -13.20 16.82 13.57
C SER A 35 -13.90 15.56 14.04
N GLU A 36 -14.98 15.69 14.80
CA GLU A 36 -15.87 14.57 15.14
C GLU A 36 -16.67 14.08 13.92
N VAL A 37 -16.80 14.92 12.89
CA VAL A 37 -17.49 14.60 11.64
C VAL A 37 -16.47 14.13 10.59
N GLU A 38 -16.65 12.91 10.10
CA GLU A 38 -15.89 12.37 8.96
C GLU A 38 -16.21 13.17 7.68
N PRO A 39 -15.20 13.53 6.86
CA PRO A 39 -15.39 14.38 5.68
C PRO A 39 -16.03 13.65 4.49
N TYR A 40 -16.21 12.34 4.57
CA TYR A 40 -16.89 11.53 3.56
C TYR A 40 -17.44 10.23 4.16
N THR A 41 -18.38 9.61 3.46
CA THR A 41 -18.93 8.29 3.81
C THR A 41 -18.23 7.20 3.00
N VAL A 42 -17.85 6.11 3.66
CA VAL A 42 -17.30 4.92 2.98
C VAL A 42 -18.44 4.16 2.31
N PRO A 43 -18.35 3.82 1.00
CA PRO A 43 -19.34 2.97 0.35
C PRO A 43 -19.47 1.60 1.04
N ASP A 44 -20.71 1.09 1.13
CA ASP A 44 -21.02 -0.16 1.85
C ASP A 44 -20.17 -1.37 1.42
N ILE A 45 -19.83 -1.47 0.14
CA ILE A 45 -18.98 -2.55 -0.42
C ILE A 45 -17.54 -2.54 0.14
N PHE A 46 -17.10 -1.44 0.73
CA PHE A 46 -15.79 -1.28 1.36
C PHE A 46 -15.89 -1.11 2.88
N ALA A 47 -17.07 -1.34 3.48
CA ALA A 47 -17.33 -1.03 4.88
C ALA A 47 -16.63 -1.99 5.86
N ASP A 48 -16.29 -3.22 5.44
CA ASP A 48 -15.57 -4.19 6.28
C ASP A 48 -14.06 -3.87 6.35
N ASP A 49 -13.71 -2.63 6.68
CA ASP A 49 -12.35 -2.09 6.69
C ASP A 49 -11.66 -2.31 8.04
N TRP A 50 -10.97 -3.43 8.18
CA TRP A 50 -10.32 -3.82 9.43
C TRP A 50 -9.09 -2.96 9.74
N MET A 51 -8.42 -2.42 8.71
CA MET A 51 -7.20 -1.64 8.92
C MET A 51 -7.48 -0.27 9.54
N ASN A 52 -8.62 0.32 9.18
CA ASN A 52 -9.03 1.62 9.72
C ASN A 52 -10.05 1.50 10.87
N ASN A 53 -10.50 0.29 11.20
CA ASN A 53 -11.27 -0.01 12.41
C ASN A 53 -10.32 -0.45 13.55
N ILE A 54 -9.53 0.50 14.04
CA ILE A 54 -8.58 0.27 15.14
C ILE A 54 -8.72 1.37 16.19
N TYR A 55 -8.48 1.01 17.46
CA TYR A 55 -8.54 1.95 18.57
C TYR A 55 -7.21 2.72 18.73
N GLY A 56 -7.29 4.03 18.97
CA GLY A 56 -6.16 4.91 19.33
C GLY A 56 -5.54 5.68 18.15
N GLU A 57 -4.52 6.50 18.45
CA GLU A 57 -3.75 7.26 17.46
C GLU A 57 -2.75 6.34 16.73
N LYS A 58 -3.24 5.54 15.79
CA LYS A 58 -2.41 4.75 14.88
C LYS A 58 -2.40 5.36 13.48
N ASP A 59 -1.49 4.90 12.63
CA ASP A 59 -1.55 5.25 11.21
C ASP A 59 -2.90 4.94 10.62
N ASP A 60 -3.52 5.95 10.02
CA ASP A 60 -4.74 5.76 9.26
C ASP A 60 -4.33 5.51 7.82
N PHE A 61 -4.73 4.35 7.32
CA PHE A 61 -4.48 3.90 5.95
C PHE A 61 -5.44 4.60 4.99
N ARG A 62 -5.61 5.92 5.20
CA ARG A 62 -6.56 6.81 4.55
C ARG A 62 -5.77 8.03 4.08
N PHE A 63 -5.75 8.23 2.77
CA PHE A 63 -4.87 9.20 2.15
C PHE A 63 -5.66 10.08 1.18
N VAL A 64 -5.22 11.33 1.07
CA VAL A 64 -5.61 12.20 -0.02
C VAL A 64 -4.43 12.37 -0.94
N TYR A 65 -4.62 12.12 -2.23
CA TYR A 65 -3.61 12.40 -3.25
C TYR A 65 -4.07 13.60 -4.06
N ALA A 66 -3.22 14.63 -4.15
CA ALA A 66 -3.49 15.85 -4.90
C ALA A 66 -2.28 16.18 -5.78
N GLY A 67 -2.49 16.25 -7.09
CA GLY A 67 -1.40 16.45 -8.03
C GLY A 67 -1.81 17.23 -9.26
N THR A 68 -0.84 17.90 -9.88
CA THR A 68 -1.04 18.57 -11.17
C THR A 68 -1.03 17.58 -12.32
N ARG A 69 -1.56 17.99 -13.48
CA ARG A 69 -1.40 17.23 -14.74
C ARG A 69 0.05 16.74 -14.91
N GLY A 70 0.19 15.49 -15.33
CA GLY A 70 1.50 14.86 -15.60
C GLY A 70 2.16 14.22 -14.37
N SER A 71 1.67 14.48 -13.17
CA SER A 71 2.12 13.75 -11.98
C SER A 71 1.68 12.28 -12.02
N SER A 72 2.46 11.41 -11.37
CA SER A 72 2.17 9.97 -11.36
C SER A 72 2.61 9.29 -10.07
N THR A 73 1.90 8.21 -9.72
CA THR A 73 2.38 7.19 -8.78
C THR A 73 2.96 6.07 -9.61
N LEU A 74 4.26 5.82 -9.48
CA LEU A 74 4.98 4.78 -10.22
C LEU A 74 4.45 3.37 -9.92
N LEU A 75 4.90 2.40 -10.71
CA LEU A 75 4.48 1.01 -10.57
C LEU A 75 4.77 0.48 -9.16
N HIS A 76 3.71 0.09 -8.45
CA HIS A 76 3.80 -0.45 -7.10
C HIS A 76 2.66 -1.43 -6.84
N ARG A 77 2.75 -2.13 -5.71
CA ARG A 77 1.65 -2.87 -5.10
C ARG A 77 1.42 -2.29 -3.72
N ASP A 78 0.17 -2.22 -3.31
CA ASP A 78 -0.21 -1.74 -1.99
C ASP A 78 0.46 -2.51 -0.84
N VAL A 79 0.80 -1.77 0.21
CA VAL A 79 1.46 -2.28 1.42
C VAL A 79 0.64 -3.42 2.04
N TYR A 80 1.35 -4.42 2.58
CA TYR A 80 0.80 -5.68 3.10
C TYR A 80 -0.05 -6.48 2.12
N THR A 81 -0.02 -6.18 0.83
CA THR A 81 -0.99 -6.77 -0.13
C THR A 81 -2.43 -6.49 0.30
N SER A 82 -2.65 -5.36 0.96
CA SER A 82 -4.00 -4.87 1.28
C SER A 82 -4.82 -4.69 0.01
N TYR A 83 -6.12 -4.56 0.18
CA TYR A 83 -6.96 -3.99 -0.86
C TYR A 83 -6.74 -2.47 -0.89
N SER A 84 -7.09 -1.84 -2.01
CA SER A 84 -7.21 -0.40 -2.07
C SER A 84 -8.48 0.02 -2.78
N TRP A 85 -9.03 1.16 -2.41
CA TRP A 85 -9.99 1.86 -3.25
C TRP A 85 -9.61 3.34 -3.38
N SER A 86 -9.91 3.91 -4.54
CA SER A 86 -9.64 5.31 -4.84
C SER A 86 -10.84 5.95 -5.50
N THR A 87 -11.41 6.96 -4.87
CA THR A 87 -12.45 7.82 -5.45
C THR A 87 -11.81 9.10 -5.97
N ASN A 88 -11.92 9.34 -7.26
CA ASN A 88 -11.38 10.56 -7.86
C ASN A 88 -12.38 11.72 -7.68
N VAL A 89 -12.06 12.68 -6.82
CA VAL A 89 -12.96 13.78 -6.46
C VAL A 89 -12.94 14.88 -7.51
N VAL A 90 -11.78 15.13 -8.11
CA VAL A 90 -11.56 16.13 -9.17
C VAL A 90 -10.64 15.56 -10.23
N GLY A 91 -10.91 15.86 -11.50
CA GLY A 91 -9.99 15.60 -12.61
C GLY A 91 -10.19 14.25 -13.29
N CYS A 92 -9.16 13.79 -13.97
CA CYS A 92 -9.13 12.53 -14.72
C CYS A 92 -7.79 11.80 -14.54
N LYS A 93 -7.85 10.49 -14.32
CA LYS A 93 -6.65 9.65 -14.14
C LYS A 93 -6.65 8.48 -15.11
N THR A 94 -5.47 8.03 -15.49
CA THR A 94 -5.27 6.76 -16.20
C THR A 94 -4.54 5.78 -15.29
N TRP A 95 -5.14 4.61 -15.11
CA TRP A 95 -4.62 3.50 -14.32
C TRP A 95 -4.11 2.41 -15.25
N TYR A 96 -2.92 1.90 -14.94
CA TYR A 96 -2.31 0.75 -15.59
C TYR A 96 -2.20 -0.37 -14.56
N LEU A 97 -3.00 -1.42 -14.71
CA LEU A 97 -3.10 -2.50 -13.72
C LEU A 97 -2.56 -3.81 -14.28
N PHE A 98 -1.70 -4.46 -13.51
CA PHE A 98 -1.11 -5.75 -13.81
C PHE A 98 -1.64 -6.82 -12.83
N PRO A 99 -2.26 -7.90 -13.34
CA PRO A 99 -2.75 -8.96 -12.49
C PRO A 99 -1.58 -9.74 -11.84
N PRO A 100 -1.79 -10.38 -10.67
CA PRO A 100 -0.74 -11.13 -9.96
C PRO A 100 0.02 -12.15 -10.84
N ARG A 101 -0.69 -12.81 -11.76
CA ARG A 101 -0.11 -13.77 -12.71
C ARG A 101 0.91 -13.17 -13.70
N ALA A 102 0.92 -11.84 -13.88
CA ALA A 102 1.82 -11.15 -14.80
C ALA A 102 3.09 -10.60 -14.10
N ILE A 103 3.15 -10.62 -12.76
CA ILE A 103 4.20 -9.91 -12.02
C ILE A 103 5.58 -10.51 -12.23
N ALA A 104 5.69 -11.84 -12.34
CA ALA A 104 6.95 -12.50 -12.67
C ALA A 104 7.53 -12.02 -14.01
N CYS A 105 6.67 -11.63 -14.96
CA CYS A 105 7.08 -11.13 -16.28
C CYS A 105 7.60 -9.67 -16.24
N LEU A 106 7.30 -8.93 -15.17
CA LEU A 106 7.80 -7.56 -14.94
C LEU A 106 9.19 -7.53 -14.30
N ARG A 107 9.74 -8.68 -13.90
CA ARG A 107 11.03 -8.79 -13.21
C ARG A 107 12.20 -8.86 -14.19
N ARG A 108 13.34 -8.30 -13.78
CA ARG A 108 14.62 -8.38 -14.49
C ARG A 108 15.02 -9.83 -14.74
N PHE A 109 14.90 -10.66 -13.70
CA PHE A 109 15.05 -12.12 -13.73
C PHE A 109 13.74 -12.79 -13.27
N THR A 110 12.99 -13.36 -14.22
CA THR A 110 11.59 -13.79 -14.01
C THR A 110 11.41 -14.88 -12.95
N ARG A 111 12.44 -15.71 -12.71
CA ARG A 111 12.43 -16.81 -11.74
C ARG A 111 12.90 -16.43 -10.33
N VAL A 112 13.44 -15.22 -10.15
CA VAL A 112 13.96 -14.76 -8.86
C VAL A 112 12.93 -13.83 -8.24
N GLU A 113 12.35 -14.21 -7.10
CA GLU A 113 11.25 -13.48 -6.48
C GLU A 113 11.60 -12.04 -6.06
N THR A 114 12.82 -11.89 -5.54
CA THR A 114 13.42 -10.63 -5.10
C THR A 114 14.04 -9.82 -6.24
N SER A 115 13.95 -10.30 -7.49
CA SER A 115 14.48 -9.56 -8.64
C SER A 115 13.76 -8.23 -8.79
N GLU A 116 14.54 -7.21 -9.10
CA GLU A 116 14.08 -5.87 -9.48
C GLU A 116 12.94 -5.94 -10.51
N LEU A 117 11.89 -5.16 -10.26
CA LEU A 117 10.77 -4.96 -11.18
C LEU A 117 11.06 -3.77 -12.10
N ILE A 118 10.39 -3.75 -13.25
CA ILE A 118 10.41 -2.58 -14.12
C ILE A 118 9.95 -1.32 -13.34
N PRO A 119 10.69 -0.19 -13.39
CA PRO A 119 10.44 0.92 -12.48
C PRO A 119 9.22 1.77 -12.90
N SER A 120 8.84 1.75 -14.18
CA SER A 120 7.69 2.51 -14.68
C SER A 120 7.17 1.97 -16.02
N LEU A 121 5.98 2.45 -16.42
CA LEU A 121 5.42 2.15 -17.74
C LEU A 121 6.25 2.73 -18.89
N GLU A 122 6.87 3.88 -18.69
CA GLU A 122 7.78 4.50 -19.68
C GLU A 122 9.00 3.61 -19.92
N ALA A 123 9.59 3.07 -18.84
CA ALA A 123 10.69 2.12 -18.93
C ALA A 123 10.24 0.83 -19.61
N LEU A 124 9.05 0.32 -19.26
CA LEU A 124 8.45 -0.86 -19.88
C LEU A 124 8.33 -0.68 -21.40
N HIS A 125 7.67 0.40 -21.84
CA HIS A 125 7.45 0.67 -23.26
C HIS A 125 8.75 0.90 -24.03
N THR A 126 9.78 1.44 -23.38
CA THR A 126 11.11 1.61 -23.97
C THR A 126 11.81 0.27 -24.16
N LEU A 127 11.87 -0.55 -23.11
CA LEU A 127 12.59 -1.84 -23.13
C LEU A 127 11.88 -2.89 -24.00
N VAL A 128 10.55 -2.90 -24.07
CA VAL A 128 9.82 -3.80 -24.98
C VAL A 128 10.21 -3.59 -26.45
N LYS A 129 10.60 -2.36 -26.84
CA LYS A 129 11.03 -2.05 -28.21
C LYS A 129 12.48 -2.46 -28.49
N ASP A 130 13.29 -2.67 -27.46
CA ASP A 130 14.68 -3.09 -27.61
C ASP A 130 14.77 -4.61 -27.85
N LYS A 131 14.93 -4.98 -29.13
CA LYS A 131 15.08 -6.37 -29.57
C LYS A 131 16.39 -7.03 -29.08
N ASN A 132 17.36 -6.25 -28.63
CA ASN A 132 18.65 -6.75 -28.16
C ASN A 132 18.71 -6.83 -26.62
N ARG A 133 17.61 -6.53 -25.91
CA ARG A 133 17.63 -6.56 -24.45
C ARG A 133 17.89 -7.97 -23.93
N LYS A 134 18.76 -8.05 -22.92
CA LYS A 134 19.07 -9.30 -22.22
C LYS A 134 18.30 -9.45 -20.91
N GLU A 135 17.76 -8.36 -20.40
CA GLU A 135 17.09 -8.26 -19.12
C GLU A 135 15.59 -8.06 -19.32
N PHE A 136 14.78 -8.43 -18.33
CA PHE A 136 13.32 -8.38 -18.43
C PHE A 136 12.79 -9.15 -19.66
N PRO A 137 13.12 -10.45 -19.82
CA PRO A 137 12.89 -11.20 -21.05
C PRO A 137 11.41 -11.42 -21.41
N GLN A 138 10.47 -11.03 -20.54
CA GLN A 138 9.04 -11.36 -20.68
C GLN A 138 8.11 -10.13 -20.61
N LEU A 139 8.63 -8.90 -20.80
CA LEU A 139 7.80 -7.69 -20.70
C LEU A 139 6.61 -7.67 -21.69
N GLU A 140 6.72 -8.31 -22.84
CA GLU A 140 5.63 -8.43 -23.82
C GLU A 140 4.44 -9.20 -23.24
N LEU A 141 4.71 -10.24 -22.44
CA LEU A 141 3.68 -11.04 -21.76
C LEU A 141 3.00 -10.22 -20.64
N ALA A 142 3.79 -9.42 -19.92
CA ALA A 142 3.27 -8.50 -18.92
C ALA A 142 2.38 -7.43 -19.57
N LEU A 143 2.86 -6.80 -20.64
CA LEU A 143 2.15 -5.77 -21.38
C LEU A 143 0.84 -6.30 -21.98
N GLY A 144 0.85 -7.50 -22.57
CA GLY A 144 -0.35 -8.15 -23.09
C GLY A 144 -1.38 -8.55 -22.01
N SER A 145 -0.98 -8.53 -20.73
CA SER A 145 -1.85 -8.80 -19.58
C SER A 145 -2.34 -7.55 -18.85
N MET A 146 -1.84 -6.38 -19.23
CA MET A 146 -2.13 -5.11 -18.59
C MET A 146 -3.56 -4.66 -18.90
N GLN A 147 -4.23 -4.11 -17.90
CA GLN A 147 -5.50 -3.41 -18.07
C GLN A 147 -5.27 -1.92 -17.94
N THR A 148 -5.86 -1.14 -18.85
CA THR A 148 -5.83 0.32 -18.81
C THR A 148 -7.24 0.83 -18.53
N ILE A 149 -7.39 1.66 -17.51
CA ILE A 149 -8.67 2.23 -17.11
C ILE A 149 -8.52 3.75 -17.00
N THR A 150 -9.38 4.49 -17.68
CA THR A 150 -9.53 5.93 -17.45
C THR A 150 -10.59 6.12 -16.37
N GLN A 151 -10.21 6.80 -15.30
CA GLN A 151 -11.05 7.15 -14.16
C GLN A 151 -11.45 8.62 -14.25
N ALA A 152 -12.72 8.88 -14.51
CA ALA A 152 -13.30 10.21 -14.51
C ALA A 152 -13.55 10.75 -13.10
N GLN A 153 -13.98 12.00 -13.02
CA GLN A 153 -14.41 12.62 -11.78
C GLN A 153 -15.65 11.93 -11.21
N GLY A 154 -15.65 11.67 -9.91
CA GLY A 154 -16.71 10.98 -9.17
C GLY A 154 -16.62 9.45 -9.21
N GLU A 155 -15.76 8.88 -10.06
CA GLU A 155 -15.63 7.43 -10.18
C GLU A 155 -14.74 6.84 -9.10
N THR A 156 -15.04 5.61 -8.69
CA THR A 156 -14.26 4.85 -7.70
C THR A 156 -13.69 3.60 -8.32
N ILE A 157 -12.37 3.40 -8.17
CA ILE A 157 -11.68 2.16 -8.55
C ILE A 157 -11.40 1.35 -7.30
N PHE A 158 -11.66 0.05 -7.37
CA PHE A 158 -11.20 -0.94 -6.41
C PHE A 158 -9.99 -1.69 -6.98
N VAL A 159 -8.91 -1.76 -6.21
CA VAL A 159 -7.69 -2.50 -6.53
C VAL A 159 -7.64 -3.75 -5.64
N PRO A 160 -7.74 -4.96 -6.23
CA PRO A 160 -7.66 -6.18 -5.45
C PRO A 160 -6.24 -6.44 -4.93
N SER A 161 -6.14 -7.29 -3.91
CA SER A 161 -4.86 -7.71 -3.34
C SER A 161 -3.92 -8.27 -4.40
N ASN A 162 -2.64 -7.91 -4.30
CA ASN A 162 -1.55 -8.34 -5.21
C ASN A 162 -1.53 -7.75 -6.62
N TRP A 163 -2.41 -6.80 -6.94
CA TRP A 163 -2.35 -6.10 -8.21
C TRP A 163 -1.30 -4.99 -8.19
N TYR A 164 -0.35 -5.09 -9.11
CA TYR A 164 0.58 -3.99 -9.34
C TYR A 164 -0.07 -2.94 -10.22
N HIS A 165 0.17 -1.67 -9.94
CA HIS A 165 -0.42 -0.60 -10.70
C HIS A 165 0.42 0.67 -10.73
N GLN A 166 0.29 1.43 -11.82
CA GLN A 166 0.80 2.79 -11.99
C GLN A 166 -0.38 3.71 -12.30
N VAL A 167 -0.36 4.92 -11.75
CA VAL A 167 -1.45 5.89 -11.93
C VAL A 167 -0.88 7.19 -12.47
N HIS A 168 -1.47 7.70 -13.54
CA HIS A 168 -1.13 8.96 -14.16
C HIS A 168 -2.28 9.96 -14.01
N ASN A 169 -1.98 11.19 -13.60
CA ASN A 169 -2.95 12.27 -13.55
C ASN A 169 -3.01 12.98 -14.91
N ASP A 170 -4.05 12.68 -15.70
CA ASP A 170 -4.26 13.27 -17.02
C ASP A 170 -4.64 14.74 -16.95
N THR A 171 -5.23 15.17 -15.83
CA THR A 171 -5.48 16.58 -15.48
C THR A 171 -4.92 16.87 -14.10
N ASP A 172 -5.16 18.07 -13.56
CA ASP A 172 -5.03 18.23 -12.11
C ASP A 172 -6.08 17.37 -11.43
N CYS A 173 -5.68 16.66 -10.38
CA CYS A 173 -6.50 15.67 -9.72
C CYS A 173 -6.43 15.79 -8.20
N ALA A 174 -7.54 15.44 -7.56
CA ALA A 174 -7.61 15.18 -6.13
C ALA A 174 -8.42 13.90 -5.92
N SER A 175 -7.90 12.95 -5.15
CA SER A 175 -8.59 11.70 -4.85
C SER A 175 -8.51 11.34 -3.37
N ILE A 176 -9.53 10.61 -2.92
CA ILE A 176 -9.57 9.95 -1.62
C ILE A 176 -9.19 8.49 -1.85
N ASN A 177 -8.24 8.01 -1.06
CA ASN A 177 -7.66 6.69 -1.17
C ASN A 177 -7.71 5.99 0.18
N ARG A 178 -7.97 4.68 0.19
CA ARG A 178 -7.81 3.86 1.38
C ARG A 178 -7.16 2.54 1.07
N ASN A 179 -6.20 2.16 1.88
CA ASN A 179 -5.79 0.77 2.02
C ASN A 179 -6.65 0.13 3.10
N TRP A 180 -7.21 -1.04 2.79
CA TRP A 180 -8.11 -1.74 3.69
C TRP A 180 -7.93 -3.25 3.59
N CYS A 181 -8.41 -3.96 4.59
CA CYS A 181 -8.40 -5.41 4.62
C CYS A 181 -9.62 -5.94 5.37
N ASN A 182 -9.89 -7.22 5.19
CA ASN A 182 -10.90 -7.94 5.94
C ASN A 182 -10.46 -9.40 6.13
N SER A 183 -11.34 -10.24 6.65
CA SER A 183 -11.07 -11.66 6.89
C SER A 183 -10.57 -12.41 5.65
N VAL A 184 -10.94 -11.99 4.43
CA VAL A 184 -10.63 -12.68 3.17
C VAL A 184 -9.17 -12.51 2.76
N ASN A 185 -8.58 -11.32 2.92
CA ASN A 185 -7.19 -11.07 2.53
C ASN A 185 -6.15 -11.26 3.65
N LEU A 186 -6.56 -11.61 4.88
CA LEU A 186 -5.61 -11.89 5.97
C LEU A 186 -4.49 -12.88 5.61
N PRO A 187 -4.72 -14.00 4.89
CA PRO A 187 -3.64 -14.91 4.53
C PRO A 187 -2.60 -14.26 3.61
N SER A 188 -3.02 -13.32 2.75
CA SER A 188 -2.11 -12.56 1.89
C SER A 188 -1.29 -11.58 2.72
N MET A 189 -1.93 -10.85 3.63
CA MET A 189 -1.26 -9.94 4.55
C MET A 189 -0.24 -10.65 5.45
N TYR A 190 -0.60 -11.81 6.00
CA TYR A 190 0.31 -12.61 6.80
C TYR A 190 1.59 -12.95 6.04
N ARG A 191 1.47 -13.45 4.79
CA ARG A 191 2.63 -13.74 3.94
C ARG A 191 3.45 -12.48 3.63
N ALA A 192 2.79 -11.36 3.41
CA ALA A 192 3.48 -10.08 3.18
C ALA A 192 4.31 -9.65 4.39
N ILE A 193 3.79 -9.82 5.61
CA ILE A 193 4.52 -9.49 6.85
C ILE A 193 5.70 -10.44 7.07
N VAL A 194 5.57 -11.74 6.73
CA VAL A 194 6.71 -12.67 6.75
C VAL A 194 7.84 -12.14 5.87
N VAL A 195 7.53 -11.85 4.60
CA VAL A 195 8.53 -11.35 3.63
C VAL A 195 9.14 -10.03 4.09
N GLU A 196 8.34 -9.12 4.64
CA GLU A 196 8.83 -7.83 5.13
C GLU A 196 9.81 -7.99 6.30
N LEU A 197 9.50 -8.87 7.24
CA LEU A 197 10.38 -9.11 8.38
C LEU A 197 11.64 -9.89 7.99
N ASP A 198 11.54 -10.80 7.01
CA ASP A 198 12.70 -11.49 6.44
C ASP A 198 13.65 -10.47 5.77
N HIS A 199 13.13 -9.53 4.99
CA HIS A 199 13.92 -8.45 4.40
C HIS A 199 14.54 -7.53 5.46
N ALA A 200 13.79 -7.16 6.49
CA ALA A 200 14.31 -6.35 7.59
C ALA A 200 15.40 -7.08 8.39
N GLU A 201 15.26 -8.40 8.59
CA GLU A 201 16.30 -9.24 9.20
C GLU A 201 17.57 -9.30 8.33
N GLU A 202 17.42 -9.49 7.02
CA GLU A 202 18.54 -9.49 6.07
C GLU A 202 19.26 -8.14 6.03
N ALA A 203 18.50 -7.03 6.03
CA ALA A 203 19.06 -5.67 6.04
C ALA A 203 19.81 -5.35 7.34
N LEU A 204 19.49 -6.02 8.45
CA LEU A 204 20.11 -5.86 9.75
C LEU A 204 21.15 -6.94 10.07
N CYS A 205 21.65 -7.68 9.08
CA CYS A 205 22.58 -8.78 9.30
C CYS A 205 23.86 -8.38 10.07
N ASP A 206 24.43 -7.21 9.80
CA ASP A 206 25.61 -6.72 10.51
C ASP A 206 25.31 -6.41 12.00
N VAL A 207 24.09 -5.92 12.28
CA VAL A 207 23.62 -5.64 13.66
C VAL A 207 23.44 -6.94 14.42
N ARG A 208 22.89 -7.98 13.76
CA ARG A 208 22.79 -9.33 14.32
C ARG A 208 24.15 -9.83 14.78
N ASP A 209 25.15 -9.74 13.89
CA ASP A 209 26.49 -10.27 14.14
C ASP A 209 27.19 -9.50 15.28
N MET A 210 27.00 -8.17 15.36
CA MET A 210 27.50 -7.33 16.45
C MET A 210 26.89 -7.69 17.81
N LEU A 211 25.57 -7.89 17.86
CA LEU A 211 24.85 -8.26 19.08
C LEU A 211 25.23 -9.66 19.57
N GLN A 212 25.41 -10.61 18.64
CA GLN A 212 25.89 -11.96 18.95
C GLN A 212 27.27 -11.94 19.60
N GLN A 213 28.21 -11.17 19.04
CA GLN A 213 29.59 -11.07 19.56
C GLN A 213 29.65 -10.41 20.94
N SER A 214 28.76 -9.45 21.20
CA SER A 214 28.69 -8.72 22.47
C SER A 214 27.98 -9.52 23.58
N SER A 215 27.30 -10.62 23.23
CA SER A 215 26.57 -11.45 24.18
C SER A 215 27.49 -12.39 24.96
N ARG A 216 27.22 -12.57 26.26
CA ARG A 216 27.95 -13.57 27.07
C ARG A 216 27.58 -14.98 26.58
N LYS A 217 28.58 -15.86 26.41
CA LYS A 217 28.40 -17.26 25.98
C LYS A 217 27.25 -17.94 26.74
N GLY A 218 26.27 -18.45 25.99
CA GLY A 218 25.14 -19.22 26.52
C GLY A 218 23.86 -18.44 26.84
N LYS A 219 23.84 -17.11 26.66
CA LYS A 219 22.63 -16.30 26.80
C LYS A 219 22.08 -15.86 25.45
N GLU A 220 20.82 -16.17 25.19
CA GLU A 220 20.09 -15.79 23.97
C GLU A 220 19.41 -14.41 24.08
N GLU A 221 19.85 -13.56 25.03
CA GLU A 221 19.29 -12.22 25.26
C GLU A 221 19.42 -11.32 24.01
N TRP A 222 20.49 -11.50 23.23
CA TRP A 222 20.74 -10.76 21.99
C TRP A 222 19.65 -11.00 20.93
N LYS A 223 19.01 -12.19 20.92
CA LYS A 223 17.92 -12.50 19.97
C LYS A 223 16.71 -11.60 20.22
N LYS A 224 16.37 -11.40 21.49
CA LYS A 224 15.23 -10.55 21.87
C LYS A 224 15.44 -9.11 21.43
N GLU A 225 16.65 -8.59 21.63
CA GLU A 225 17.03 -7.25 21.18
C GLU A 225 17.00 -7.16 19.65
N PHE A 226 17.65 -8.10 18.96
CA PHE A 226 17.69 -8.14 17.51
C PHE A 226 16.31 -8.20 16.87
N TYR A 227 15.45 -9.14 17.28
CA TYR A 227 14.09 -9.25 16.74
C TYR A 227 13.21 -8.06 17.13
N GLY A 228 13.51 -7.37 18.24
CA GLY A 228 12.90 -6.08 18.55
C GLY A 228 13.22 -5.03 17.49
N LEU A 229 14.50 -4.90 17.12
CA LEU A 229 14.95 -3.97 16.07
C LEU A 229 14.36 -4.31 14.69
N VAL A 230 14.29 -5.59 14.33
CA VAL A 230 13.65 -6.05 13.08
C VAL A 230 12.19 -5.59 13.02
N GLN A 231 11.44 -5.77 14.11
CA GLN A 231 10.04 -5.32 14.17
C GLN A 231 9.94 -3.79 14.12
N ASP A 232 10.84 -3.05 14.77
CA ASP A 232 10.84 -1.59 14.75
C ASP A 232 11.13 -1.03 13.35
N VAL A 233 12.02 -1.68 12.58
CA VAL A 233 12.28 -1.31 11.19
C VAL A 233 11.05 -1.58 10.33
N ALA A 234 10.43 -2.75 10.42
CA ALA A 234 9.23 -3.09 9.66
C ALA A 234 8.05 -2.14 9.98
N VAL A 235 7.89 -1.75 11.26
CA VAL A 235 6.87 -0.75 11.67
C VAL A 235 7.16 0.61 11.04
N LYS A 236 8.41 1.04 10.96
CA LYS A 236 8.76 2.33 10.35
C LYS A 236 8.63 2.35 8.83
N ASP A 237 8.89 1.22 8.17
CA ASP A 237 8.81 1.12 6.71
C ASP A 237 7.37 0.97 6.22
N ALA A 238 6.60 0.08 6.85
CA ALA A 238 5.29 -0.33 6.35
C ALA A 238 4.11 0.02 7.29
N GLY A 239 4.40 0.50 8.51
CA GLY A 239 3.42 0.96 9.51
C GLY A 239 3.16 -0.05 10.64
N TRP A 240 3.19 -1.35 10.33
CA TRP A 240 2.96 -2.48 11.23
C TRP A 240 4.04 -3.56 11.14
N ALA A 241 4.09 -4.36 12.21
CA ALA A 241 4.73 -5.66 12.20
C ALA A 241 3.79 -6.67 12.91
N TRP A 242 4.31 -7.74 13.52
CA TRP A 242 3.46 -8.80 14.08
C TRP A 242 2.48 -8.30 15.13
N LYS A 243 2.92 -7.40 16.02
CA LYS A 243 2.05 -6.85 17.07
C LYS A 243 0.85 -6.11 16.48
N GLY A 244 1.10 -5.21 15.51
CA GLY A 244 0.05 -4.43 14.86
C GLY A 244 -0.97 -5.31 14.13
N PHE A 245 -0.48 -6.30 13.38
CA PHE A 245 -1.32 -7.26 12.67
C PHE A 245 -2.24 -8.06 13.60
N TRP A 246 -1.71 -8.67 14.66
CA TRP A 246 -2.51 -9.48 15.57
C TRP A 246 -3.45 -8.65 16.44
N GLU A 247 -3.06 -7.43 16.83
CA GLU A 247 -3.95 -6.48 17.50
C GLU A 247 -5.13 -6.10 16.61
N MET A 248 -4.90 -5.81 15.34
CA MET A 248 -5.95 -5.51 14.36
C MET A 248 -6.91 -6.69 14.19
N VAL A 249 -6.39 -7.91 14.02
CA VAL A 249 -7.21 -9.12 13.89
C VAL A 249 -8.07 -9.35 15.14
N LEU A 250 -7.46 -9.32 16.33
CA LEU A 250 -8.17 -9.53 17.58
C LEU A 250 -9.23 -8.47 17.84
N HIS A 251 -8.95 -7.20 17.48
CA HIS A 251 -9.89 -6.11 17.62
C HIS A 251 -11.13 -6.34 16.75
N ASN A 252 -10.94 -6.62 15.45
CA ASN A 252 -12.04 -6.79 14.50
C ASN A 252 -12.90 -8.03 14.75
N LEU A 253 -12.32 -9.08 15.36
CA LEU A 253 -13.11 -10.24 15.83
C LEU A 253 -14.03 -9.90 17.01
N LYS A 254 -13.68 -8.90 17.82
CA LYS A 254 -14.47 -8.47 19.00
C LYS A 254 -15.37 -7.27 18.72
N HIS A 255 -14.93 -6.38 17.84
CA HIS A 255 -15.58 -5.13 17.46
C HIS A 255 -15.58 -5.05 15.93
N PRO A 256 -16.50 -5.75 15.25
CA PRO A 256 -16.50 -5.79 13.80
C PRO A 256 -16.65 -4.41 13.17
N ALA A 257 -15.94 -4.16 12.07
CA ALA A 257 -15.90 -2.87 11.38
C ALA A 257 -17.27 -2.44 10.81
N THR A 258 -18.11 -3.41 10.44
CA THR A 258 -19.41 -3.14 9.81
C THR A 258 -20.48 -4.13 10.24
N ALA A 259 -21.74 -3.83 9.89
CA ALA A 259 -22.89 -4.72 10.09
C ALA A 259 -22.69 -6.06 9.36
N GLN A 260 -23.26 -7.14 9.90
CA GLN A 260 -23.08 -8.49 9.35
C GLN A 260 -23.48 -8.60 7.87
N ALA A 261 -24.51 -7.87 7.42
CA ALA A 261 -24.98 -7.87 6.04
C ALA A 261 -23.98 -7.29 5.03
N LEU A 262 -22.97 -6.55 5.49
CA LEU A 262 -21.93 -5.92 4.65
C LEU A 262 -20.59 -6.67 4.72
N ARG A 263 -20.55 -7.81 5.42
CA ARG A 263 -19.34 -8.65 5.52
C ARG A 263 -19.34 -9.73 4.44
N PRO A 264 -18.17 -10.24 4.03
CA PRO A 264 -18.08 -11.36 3.10
C PRO A 264 -18.82 -12.61 3.62
N ASP A 265 -19.49 -13.33 2.71
CA ASP A 265 -20.17 -14.59 3.02
C ASP A 265 -19.19 -15.60 3.64
N GLY A 266 -19.59 -16.21 4.76
CA GLY A 266 -18.76 -17.18 5.48
C GLY A 266 -17.77 -16.57 6.49
N ALA A 267 -17.77 -15.25 6.70
CA ALA A 267 -17.15 -14.62 7.87
C ALA A 267 -17.86 -15.10 9.15
N ALA A 268 -17.39 -16.21 9.71
CA ALA A 268 -18.03 -16.88 10.83
C ALA A 268 -18.23 -15.91 12.00
N ASN A 269 -19.45 -15.90 12.54
CA ASN A 269 -19.74 -15.33 13.85
C ASN A 269 -18.85 -16.05 14.86
N VAL A 270 -17.74 -15.44 15.26
CA VAL A 270 -17.08 -15.80 16.52
C VAL A 270 -17.98 -15.24 17.61
N SER A 271 -19.07 -15.94 17.90
CA SER A 271 -19.77 -15.75 19.16
C SER A 271 -18.77 -16.14 20.23
N CYS A 272 -18.14 -15.13 20.84
CA CYS A 272 -17.42 -15.30 22.08
C CYS A 272 -18.47 -15.73 23.10
N ASN A 273 -18.71 -17.03 23.25
CA ASN A 273 -19.39 -17.56 24.43
C ASN A 273 -18.53 -17.11 25.61
N LYS A 274 -19.06 -16.17 26.39
CA LYS A 274 -18.41 -15.64 27.59
C LYS A 274 -18.45 -16.62 28.77
N ASP A 275 -18.95 -17.84 28.57
CA ASP A 275 -19.07 -18.85 29.62
C ASP A 275 -18.43 -20.17 29.14
N GLN A 276 -17.13 -20.32 29.39
CA GLN A 276 -16.44 -21.60 29.65
C GLN A 276 -15.04 -21.36 30.19
#